data_AF-A0A7X8HE52-F1
#
_entry.id   AF-A0A7X8HE52-F1
#
_cell.length_a   1.000
_cell.length_b   1.000
_cell.length_c   1.000
_cell.angle_alpha   90.00
_cell.angle_beta   90.00
_cell.angle_gamma   90.00
#
_symmetry.space_group_name_H-M   'P 1'
#
loop_
_entity.id
_entity.type
_entity.pdbx_description
1 polymer ?
#
loop_
_entity_poly.entity_id
_entity_poly.type
_entity_poly.pdbx_seq_one_letter_code
_entity_poly.pdbx_strand_id
1 'polypeptide(L)' 'PSWEELLAGLVNRLGIELNHSQYALVHASVRAHAAYLADTGALVTRFEGGRLRIGRRPA' A
#
# COMPACT_ATOMS: atom_id res chain seq x y z
N PRO A 1 -3.97 0.56 -7.97
CA PRO A 1 -4.18 -0.59 -7.03
C PRO A 1 -4.70 -0.07 -5.68
N SER A 2 -5.36 -0.92 -4.90
CA SER A 2 -5.66 -0.70 -3.47
C SER A 2 -4.48 -1.12 -2.58
N TRP A 3 -4.56 -0.81 -1.29
CA TRP A 3 -3.56 -1.23 -0.30
C TRP A 3 -3.48 -2.75 -0.15
N GLU A 4 -4.62 -3.44 -0.07
CA GLU A 4 -4.62 -4.90 0.01
C GLU A 4 -3.98 -5.55 -1.21
N GLU A 5 -4.20 -4.99 -2.42
CA GLU A 5 -3.58 -5.50 -3.64
C GLU A 5 -2.05 -5.36 -3.61
N LEU A 6 -1.53 -4.24 -3.09
CA LEU A 6 -0.09 -4.02 -2.94
C LEU A 6 0.53 -4.95 -1.89
N LEU A 7 -0.14 -5.09 -0.74
CA LEU A 7 0.32 -5.98 0.32
C LEU A 7 0.32 -7.45 -0.16
N ALA A 8 -0.77 -7.89 -0.80
CA ALA A 8 -0.87 -9.22 -1.40
C ALA A 8 0.25 -9.47 -2.41
N GLY A 9 0.54 -8.50 -3.28
CA GLY A 9 1.65 -8.60 -4.22
C GLY A 9 3.02 -8.75 -3.54
N LEU A 10 3.25 -7.99 -2.46
CA LEU A 10 4.51 -8.04 -1.70
C LEU A 10 4.70 -9.40 -1.01
N VAL A 11 3.69 -9.87 -0.27
CA VAL A 11 3.79 -11.13 0.49
C VAL A 11 3.91 -12.33 -0.45
N ASN A 12 3.17 -12.35 -1.55
CA ASN A 12 3.24 -13.40 -2.57
C ASN A 12 4.63 -13.43 -3.23
N ARG A 13 5.18 -12.26 -3.59
CA ARG A 13 6.51 -12.17 -4.19
C ARG A 13 7.62 -12.67 -3.26
N LEU A 14 7.47 -12.45 -1.96
CA LEU A 14 8.45 -12.85 -0.95
C LEU A 14 8.23 -14.26 -0.41
N GLY A 15 7.12 -14.92 -0.77
CA GLY A 15 6.77 -16.24 -0.24
C GLY A 15 6.52 -16.23 1.27
N ILE A 16 5.98 -15.12 1.79
CA ILE A 16 5.75 -14.93 3.23
C ILE A 16 4.27 -15.12 3.54
N GLU A 17 3.96 -15.96 4.52
CA GLU A 17 2.64 -16.00 5.14
C GLU A 17 2.64 -15.14 6.40
N LEU A 18 1.60 -14.33 6.56
CA LEU A 18 1.43 -13.46 7.72
C LEU A 18 0.29 -14.00 8.59
N ASN A 19 0.53 -14.14 9.89
CA ASN A 19 -0.56 -14.26 10.84
C ASN A 19 -1.29 -12.91 11.01
N HIS A 20 -2.41 -12.90 11.74
CA HIS A 20 -3.25 -11.70 11.90
C HIS A 20 -2.48 -10.48 12.42
N SER A 21 -1.68 -10.65 13.47
CA SER A 21 -0.90 -9.56 14.06
C SER A 21 0.16 -9.02 13.10
N GLN A 22 0.86 -9.92 12.40
CA GLN A 22 1.84 -9.54 11.38
C GLN A 22 1.18 -8.81 10.21
N TYR A 23 0.04 -9.30 9.73
CA TYR A 23 -0.76 -8.63 8.70
C TYR A 23 -1.10 -7.20 9.11
N ALA A 24 -1.63 -7.01 10.32
CA ALA A 24 -2.02 -5.70 10.82
C ALA A 24 -0.82 -4.72 10.88
N LEU A 25 0.31 -5.17 11.42
CA LEU A 25 1.51 -4.35 11.58
C LEU A 25 2.18 -4.02 10.24
N VAL A 26 2.31 -4.99 9.34
CA VAL A 26 2.88 -4.77 8.01
C VAL A 26 1.99 -3.82 7.21
N HIS A 27 0.67 -4.02 7.25
CA HIS A 27 -0.28 -3.16 6.56
C HIS A 27 -0.21 -1.71 7.07
N ALA A 28 -0.15 -1.49 8.39
CA ALA A 28 0.02 -0.16 8.97
C ALA A 28 1.34 0.50 8.54
N SER A 29 2.43 -0.26 8.53
CA SER A 29 3.76 0.23 8.14
C SER A 29 3.82 0.65 6.66
N VAL A 30 3.27 -0.18 5.76
CA VAL A 30 3.19 0.13 4.32
C VAL A 30 2.35 1.39 4.09
N ARG A 31 1.22 1.52 4.78
CA ARG A 31 0.36 2.71 4.68
C ARG A 31 1.07 3.97 5.15
N ALA A 32 1.77 3.92 6.28
CA ALA A 32 2.52 5.07 6.79
C ALA A 32 3.62 5.50 5.82
N HIS A 33 4.38 4.55 5.27
CA HIS A 33 5.45 4.86 4.32
C HIS A 33 4.91 5.47 3.02
N ALA A 34 3.81 4.94 2.51
CA ALA A 34 3.24 5.44 1.28
C ALA A 34 2.51 6.77 1.44
N ALA A 35 2.01 7.10 2.65
CA ALA A 35 1.56 8.46 2.98
C ALA A 35 2.73 9.46 2.89
N TYR A 36 3.90 9.10 3.42
CA TYR A 36 5.12 9.91 3.24
C TYR A 36 5.51 10.06 1.76
N LEU A 37 5.42 8.99 0.96
CA LEU A 37 5.69 9.06 -0.48
C LEU A 37 4.67 9.93 -1.24
N ALA A 38 3.41 9.96 -0.79
CA ALA A 38 2.40 10.85 -1.36
C ALA A 38 2.68 12.31 -1.02
N ASP A 39 3.07 12.60 0.23
CA ASP A 39 3.42 13.95 0.69
C ASP A 39 4.64 14.53 -0.05
N THR A 40 5.63 13.68 -0.34
CA THR A 40 6.81 14.04 -1.16
C THR A 40 6.51 14.10 -2.67
N GLY A 41 5.29 13.80 -3.10
CA GLY A 41 4.88 13.82 -4.50
C GLY A 41 5.42 12.65 -5.36
N ALA A 42 6.03 11.64 -4.73
CA ALA A 42 6.50 10.43 -5.41
C ALA A 42 5.34 9.49 -5.77
N LEU A 43 4.24 9.53 -5.02
CA LEU A 43 3.00 8.80 -5.31
C LEU A 43 1.82 9.76 -5.44
N VAL A 44 0.86 9.38 -6.27
CA VAL A 44 -0.45 10.04 -6.33
C VAL A 44 -1.46 9.12 -5.67
N THR A 45 -2.23 9.65 -4.71
CA THR A 45 -3.32 8.91 -4.07
C THR A 45 -4.64 9.62 -4.31
N ARG A 46 -5.71 8.85 -4.55
CA ARG A 46 -7.05 9.39 -4.75
C ARG A 46 -8.07 8.47 -4.10
N PHE A 47 -9.01 9.04 -3.35
CA PHE A 47 -10.12 8.27 -2.79
C PHE A 47 -11.28 8.23 -3.78
N GLU A 48 -11.59 7.05 -4.31
CA GLU A 48 -12.62 6.87 -5.33
C GLU A 48 -13.33 5.52 -5.14
N GLY A 49 -14.66 5.52 -5.25
CA GLY A 49 -15.46 4.29 -5.13
C GLY A 49 -15.27 3.58 -3.77
N GLY A 50 -15.09 4.36 -2.70
CA GLY A 50 -14.88 3.82 -1.34
C GLY A 50 -13.51 3.20 -1.10
N ARG A 51 -12.55 3.35 -2.03
CA ARG A 51 -11.19 2.81 -1.90
C ARG A 51 -10.16 3.88 -2.16
N LEU A 52 -9.04 3.82 -1.44
CA LEU A 52 -7.88 4.61 -1.79
C LEU A 52 -7.15 3.95 -2.96
N ARG A 53 -7.05 4.66 -4.07
CA ARG A 53 -6.32 4.27 -5.28
C ARG A 53 -4.95 4.91 -5.25
N ILE A 54 -3.94 4.11 -5.59
CA ILE A 54 -2.56 4.55 -5.66
C ILE A 54 -2.12 4.47 -7.12
N GLY A 55 -1.60 5.58 -7.62
CA GLY A 55 -1.01 5.72 -8.94
C GLY A 55 0.45 6.19 -8.85
N ARG A 56 1.20 5.93 -9.91
CA ARG A 56 2.48 6.61 -10.12
C ARG A 56 2.20 8.01 -10.67
N ARG A 57 3.05 8.97 -10.33
CA ARG A 57 3.03 10.29 -10.96
C ARG A 57 3.16 10.11 -12.49
N PRO A 58 2.29 10.74 -13.30
CA PRO A 58 2.51 10.86 -14.74
C PRO A 58 3.81 11.64 -14.96
N ALA A 59 4.69 11.11 -15.82
CA ALA A 59 5.93 11.79 -16.20
C ALA A 59 5.66 13.18 -16.80
#